data_AF-A0A8T5KQM0-F1
#
_entry.id   AF-A0A8T5KQM0-F1
#
_cell.length_a   1.000
_cell.length_b   1.000
_cell.length_c   1.000
_cell.angle_alpha   90.00
_cell.angle_beta   90.00
_cell.angle_gamma   90.00
#
_symmetry.space_group_name_H-M   'P 1'
#
loop_
_entity.id
_entity.type
_entity.pdbx_description
1 polymer ?
#
loop_
_entity_poly.entity_id
_entity_poly.type
_entity_poly.pdbx_seq_one_letter_code
_entity_poly.pdbx_strand_id
1 'polypeptide(L)'
;MTKEEVKEAKEETKENVEEKVEEEDDEDIDAKEKLAFPTAAVVRVMKKKLDKEKMIRKEVKVAMNKWLERMCLNVANQMNKFPYVVMNLNEFKEGVRVYEDLENFDKEKQRILAHFDAMKKDIQRLERDLGKIEEDLVE
;
A
#
# COMPACT_ATOMS: atom_id res chain seq x y z
N MET A 1 32.85 33.49 -13.06
CA MET A 1 31.99 32.38 -12.61
C MET A 1 31.64 32.65 -11.17
N THR A 2 30.37 32.93 -10.91
CA THR A 2 29.86 33.23 -9.58
C THR A 2 29.80 31.94 -8.74
N LYS A 3 29.77 32.06 -7.41
CA LYS A 3 29.71 30.90 -6.50
C LYS A 3 28.43 30.05 -6.66
N GLU A 4 27.40 30.55 -7.34
CA GLU A 4 26.15 29.84 -7.62
C GLU A 4 26.26 28.91 -8.83
N GLU A 5 26.89 29.34 -9.92
CA GLU A 5 27.10 28.51 -11.13
C GLU A 5 27.96 27.26 -10.83
N VAL A 6 28.89 27.38 -9.88
CA VAL A 6 29.75 26.26 -9.42
C VAL A 6 28.99 25.30 -8.49
N LYS A 7 27.89 25.74 -7.87
CA LYS A 7 27.05 24.90 -6.99
C LYS A 7 26.08 24.05 -7.82
N GLU A 8 25.36 24.66 -8.75
CA GLU A 8 24.43 23.95 -9.65
C GLU A 8 25.17 22.92 -10.52
N ALA A 9 26.31 23.30 -11.12
CA ALA A 9 27.12 22.36 -11.89
C ALA A 9 27.63 21.16 -11.06
N LYS A 10 27.83 21.34 -9.74
CA LYS A 10 28.32 20.29 -8.84
C LYS A 10 27.19 19.40 -8.32
N GLU A 11 25.97 19.89 -8.27
CA GLU A 11 24.77 19.09 -7.97
C GLU A 11 24.33 18.27 -9.18
N GLU A 12 24.27 18.87 -10.39
CA GLU A 12 23.94 18.14 -11.62
C GLU A 12 24.96 17.02 -11.92
N THR A 13 26.25 17.27 -11.66
CA THR A 13 27.29 16.24 -11.85
C THR A 13 27.20 15.13 -10.81
N LYS A 14 26.70 15.40 -9.60
CA LYS A 14 26.49 14.37 -8.56
C LYS A 14 25.27 13.52 -8.84
N GLU A 15 24.16 14.14 -9.22
CA GLU A 15 22.89 13.45 -9.52
C GLU A 15 23.07 12.50 -10.71
N ASN A 16 23.77 12.93 -11.76
CA ASN A 16 24.05 12.12 -12.95
C ASN A 16 25.03 10.95 -12.69
N VAL A 17 25.93 11.08 -11.70
CA VAL A 17 26.81 9.99 -11.28
C VAL A 17 26.07 9.00 -10.37
N GLU A 18 25.23 9.48 -9.45
CA GLU A 18 24.40 8.63 -8.59
C GLU A 18 23.35 7.84 -9.40
N GLU A 19 22.73 8.45 -10.40
CA GLU A 19 21.74 7.79 -11.26
C GLU A 19 22.39 6.66 -12.08
N LYS A 20 23.58 6.88 -12.65
CA LYS A 20 24.32 5.81 -13.35
C LYS A 20 24.76 4.67 -12.45
N VAL A 21 25.19 4.96 -11.22
CA VAL A 21 25.59 3.92 -10.26
C VAL A 21 24.37 3.11 -9.80
N GLU A 22 23.21 3.74 -9.62
CA GLU A 22 21.96 3.03 -9.29
C GLU A 22 21.46 2.16 -10.45
N GLU A 23 21.61 2.60 -11.71
CA GLU A 23 21.23 1.82 -12.90
C GLU A 23 22.08 0.55 -13.08
N GLU A 24 23.40 0.65 -12.91
CA GLU A 24 24.31 -0.51 -12.98
C GLU A 24 24.04 -1.52 -11.85
N ASP A 25 23.74 -1.04 -10.63
CA ASP A 25 23.36 -1.89 -9.50
C ASP A 25 22.02 -2.61 -9.73
N ASP A 26 21.07 -1.95 -10.40
CA ASP A 26 19.73 -2.51 -10.67
C ASP A 26 19.79 -3.65 -11.69
N GLU A 27 20.62 -3.54 -12.74
CA GLU A 27 20.82 -4.63 -13.71
C GLU A 27 21.46 -5.88 -13.07
N ASP A 28 22.42 -5.70 -12.15
CA ASP A 28 23.06 -6.81 -11.43
C ASP A 28 22.08 -7.49 -10.45
N ILE A 29 21.15 -6.73 -9.84
CA ILE A 29 20.09 -7.27 -8.99
C ILE A 29 19.14 -8.15 -9.82
N ASP A 30 18.67 -7.65 -10.95
CA ASP A 30 17.69 -8.34 -11.79
C ASP A 30 18.25 -9.68 -12.32
N ALA A 31 19.53 -9.70 -12.72
CA ALA A 31 20.20 -10.90 -13.21
C ALA A 31 20.41 -11.97 -12.12
N LYS A 32 20.70 -11.57 -10.88
CA LYS A 32 20.99 -12.50 -9.76
C LYS A 32 19.74 -13.03 -9.08
N GLU A 33 18.74 -12.19 -8.87
CA GLU A 33 17.55 -12.52 -8.07
C GLU A 33 16.36 -13.03 -8.90
N LYS A 34 16.46 -13.04 -10.25
CA LYS A 34 15.38 -13.47 -11.18
C LYS A 34 14.03 -12.83 -10.84
N LEU A 35 14.03 -11.52 -10.70
CA LEU A 35 12.85 -10.76 -10.32
C LEU A 35 11.82 -10.70 -11.45
N ALA A 36 10.53 -10.65 -11.09
CA ALA A 36 9.43 -10.64 -12.07
C ALA A 36 9.31 -9.30 -12.83
N PHE A 37 9.74 -8.20 -12.21
CA PHE A 37 9.70 -6.86 -12.79
C PHE A 37 11.10 -6.27 -12.91
N PRO A 38 11.34 -5.34 -13.86
CA PRO A 38 12.59 -4.59 -13.91
C PRO A 38 12.73 -3.68 -12.69
N THR A 39 13.84 -3.78 -11.96
CA THR A 39 14.03 -3.04 -10.69
C THR A 39 14.03 -1.52 -10.91
N ALA A 40 14.67 -1.04 -11.97
CA ALA A 40 14.69 0.39 -12.31
C ALA A 40 13.28 0.98 -12.50
N ALA A 41 12.35 0.22 -13.11
CA ALA A 41 10.97 0.65 -13.30
C ALA A 41 10.22 0.78 -11.95
N VAL A 42 10.45 -0.15 -11.03
CA VAL A 42 9.88 -0.13 -9.67
C VAL A 42 10.43 1.07 -8.89
N VAL A 43 11.75 1.27 -8.89
CA VAL A 43 12.43 2.41 -8.23
C VAL A 43 11.89 3.73 -8.75
N ARG A 44 11.75 3.88 -10.07
CA ARG A 44 11.17 5.08 -10.69
C ARG A 44 9.75 5.37 -10.21
N VAL A 45 8.90 4.35 -10.04
CA VAL A 45 7.55 4.53 -9.50
C VAL A 45 7.59 4.97 -8.03
N MET A 46 8.50 4.40 -7.24
CA MET A 46 8.67 4.79 -5.83
C MET A 46 9.16 6.24 -5.68
N LYS A 47 10.19 6.65 -6.44
CA LYS A 47 10.75 8.02 -6.40
C LYS A 47 9.76 9.10 -6.82
N LYS A 48 8.69 8.78 -7.57
CA LYS A 48 7.60 9.75 -7.86
C LYS A 48 6.84 10.24 -6.62
N LYS A 49 6.89 9.49 -5.51
CA LYS A 49 6.18 9.80 -4.28
C LYS A 49 7.09 9.96 -3.06
N LEU A 50 8.33 9.48 -3.13
CA LEU A 50 9.33 9.71 -2.10
C LEU A 50 10.01 11.08 -2.29
N ASP A 51 10.52 11.64 -1.20
CA ASP A 51 11.33 12.86 -1.26
C ASP A 51 12.63 12.60 -2.03
N LYS A 52 13.11 13.61 -2.78
CA LYS A 52 14.28 13.50 -3.68
C LYS A 52 15.55 13.01 -2.98
N GLU A 53 15.70 13.33 -1.70
CA GLU A 53 16.88 12.98 -0.89
C GLU A 53 16.85 11.52 -0.38
N LYS A 54 15.74 10.81 -0.53
CA LYS A 54 15.59 9.45 0.01
C LYS A 54 16.21 8.42 -0.93
N MET A 55 17.30 7.81 -0.48
CA MET A 55 17.93 6.66 -1.13
C MET A 55 17.20 5.35 -0.80
N ILE A 56 17.05 4.46 -1.79
CA ILE A 56 16.37 3.17 -1.64
C ILE A 56 17.43 2.05 -1.62
N ARG A 57 17.53 1.34 -0.50
CA ARG A 57 18.47 0.21 -0.35
C ARG A 57 18.06 -0.98 -1.23
N LYS A 58 19.05 -1.76 -1.69
CA LYS A 58 18.86 -3.00 -2.48
C LYS A 58 17.81 -3.95 -1.89
N GLU A 59 17.83 -4.18 -0.58
CA GLU A 59 16.86 -5.06 0.09
C GLU A 59 15.41 -4.58 -0.10
N VAL A 60 15.18 -3.25 -0.06
CA VAL A 60 13.86 -2.66 -0.26
C VAL A 60 13.42 -2.80 -1.72
N LYS A 61 14.34 -2.60 -2.66
CA LYS A 61 14.09 -2.81 -4.10
C LYS A 61 13.63 -4.24 -4.37
N VAL A 62 14.37 -5.23 -3.86
CA VAL A 62 14.04 -6.66 -3.98
C VAL A 62 12.72 -7.01 -3.29
N ALA A 63 12.51 -6.53 -2.06
CA ALA A 63 11.30 -6.79 -1.29
C ALA A 63 10.04 -6.20 -1.97
N MET A 64 10.15 -4.99 -2.52
CA MET A 64 9.08 -4.35 -3.27
C MET A 64 8.73 -5.16 -4.53
N ASN A 65 9.73 -5.61 -5.27
CA ASN A 65 9.53 -6.40 -6.47
C ASN A 65 8.81 -7.74 -6.16
N LYS A 66 9.29 -8.48 -5.16
CA LYS A 66 8.63 -9.72 -4.69
C LYS A 66 7.21 -9.46 -4.16
N TRP A 67 6.96 -8.29 -3.56
CA TRP A 67 5.62 -7.91 -3.11
C TRP A 67 4.68 -7.63 -4.29
N LEU A 68 5.15 -6.91 -5.32
CA LEU A 68 4.39 -6.69 -6.57
C LEU A 68 4.09 -8.00 -7.29
N GLU A 69 5.03 -8.94 -7.30
CA GLU A 69 4.84 -10.26 -7.89
C GLU A 69 3.69 -11.01 -7.19
N ARG A 70 3.72 -11.07 -5.86
CA ARG A 70 2.62 -11.67 -5.07
C ARG A 70 1.30 -10.96 -5.31
N MET A 71 1.31 -9.64 -5.47
CA MET A 71 0.10 -8.88 -5.78
C MET A 71 -0.50 -9.32 -7.12
N CYS A 72 0.32 -9.40 -8.17
CA CYS A 72 -0.11 -9.87 -9.48
C CYS A 72 -0.61 -11.31 -9.45
N LEU A 73 0.07 -12.21 -8.72
CA LEU A 73 -0.38 -13.59 -8.52
C LEU A 73 -1.74 -13.66 -7.81
N ASN A 74 -1.98 -12.81 -6.82
CA ASN A 74 -3.27 -12.75 -6.12
C ASN A 74 -4.38 -12.28 -7.05
N VAL A 75 -4.16 -11.21 -7.81
CA VAL A 75 -5.14 -10.72 -8.80
C VAL A 75 -5.41 -11.80 -9.85
N ALA A 76 -4.36 -12.45 -10.37
CA ALA A 76 -4.48 -13.55 -11.32
C ALA A 76 -5.27 -14.74 -10.74
N ASN A 77 -5.07 -15.08 -9.47
CA ASN A 77 -5.84 -16.12 -8.79
C ASN A 77 -7.32 -15.76 -8.64
N GLN A 78 -7.67 -14.50 -8.39
CA GLN A 78 -9.07 -14.07 -8.38
C GLN A 78 -9.68 -14.14 -9.78
N MET A 79 -8.94 -13.67 -10.76
CA MET A 79 -9.27 -13.73 -12.17
C MET A 79 -9.51 -15.17 -12.66
N ASN A 80 -8.72 -16.14 -12.19
CA ASN A 80 -8.86 -17.55 -12.56
C ASN A 80 -10.11 -18.22 -11.98
N LYS A 81 -10.87 -17.56 -11.10
CA LYS A 81 -12.16 -18.09 -10.60
C LYS A 81 -13.26 -18.02 -11.65
N PHE A 82 -13.11 -17.16 -12.66
CA PHE A 82 -14.09 -17.03 -13.73
C PHE A 82 -13.94 -18.22 -14.71
N PRO A 83 -15.03 -18.91 -15.09
CA PRO A 83 -14.96 -20.13 -15.90
C PRO A 83 -14.76 -19.85 -17.40
N TYR A 84 -14.22 -18.68 -17.76
CA TYR A 84 -14.06 -18.23 -19.15
C TYR A 84 -12.61 -18.41 -19.62
N VAL A 85 -12.45 -18.80 -20.89
CA VAL A 85 -11.12 -19.00 -21.50
C VAL A 85 -10.44 -17.65 -21.78
N VAL A 86 -11.21 -16.61 -22.04
CA VAL A 86 -10.72 -15.25 -22.31
C VAL A 86 -11.12 -14.34 -21.16
N MET A 87 -10.14 -13.62 -20.65
CA MET A 87 -10.29 -12.64 -19.59
C MET A 87 -10.52 -11.25 -20.21
N ASN A 88 -11.59 -10.57 -19.83
CA ASN A 88 -11.86 -9.20 -20.25
C ASN A 88 -11.54 -8.22 -19.12
N LEU A 89 -11.70 -6.93 -19.42
CA LEU A 89 -11.49 -5.86 -18.45
C LEU A 89 -12.42 -5.97 -17.23
N ASN A 90 -13.61 -6.57 -17.38
CA ASN A 90 -14.55 -6.74 -16.28
C ASN A 90 -14.00 -7.70 -15.22
N GLU A 91 -13.44 -8.83 -15.64
CA GLU A 91 -12.87 -9.80 -14.70
C GLU A 91 -11.59 -9.25 -14.04
N PHE A 92 -10.82 -8.43 -14.75
CA PHE A 92 -9.70 -7.70 -14.15
C PHE A 92 -10.17 -6.71 -13.06
N LYS A 93 -11.21 -5.91 -13.34
CA LYS A 93 -11.78 -4.97 -12.36
C LYS A 93 -12.25 -5.69 -11.10
N GLU A 94 -12.93 -6.83 -11.24
CA GLU A 94 -13.33 -7.64 -10.09
C GLU A 94 -12.12 -8.23 -9.34
N GLY A 95 -11.06 -8.61 -10.05
CA GLY A 95 -9.83 -9.12 -9.44
C GLY A 95 -9.06 -8.08 -8.61
N VAL A 96 -9.08 -6.81 -9.03
CA VAL A 96 -8.39 -5.71 -8.35
C VAL A 96 -9.25 -5.03 -7.29
N ARG A 97 -10.57 -5.20 -7.35
CA ARG A 97 -11.55 -4.57 -6.45
C ARG A 97 -11.20 -4.66 -4.96
N VAL A 98 -10.68 -5.81 -4.51
CA VAL A 98 -10.28 -6.01 -3.10
C VAL A 98 -9.24 -4.98 -2.64
N TYR A 99 -8.35 -4.57 -3.54
CA TYR A 99 -7.29 -3.61 -3.25
C TYR A 99 -7.75 -2.15 -3.43
N GLU A 100 -8.64 -1.88 -4.37
CA GLU A 100 -9.23 -0.54 -4.56
C GLU A 100 -10.21 -0.18 -3.43
N ASP A 101 -11.00 -1.15 -2.97
CA ASP A 101 -11.99 -0.95 -1.91
C ASP A 101 -11.39 -1.00 -0.49
N LEU A 102 -10.08 -1.23 -0.33
CA LEU A 102 -9.46 -1.42 1.00
C LEU A 102 -9.65 -0.20 1.91
N GLU A 103 -9.57 1.01 1.35
CA GLU A 103 -9.83 2.24 2.11
C GLU A 103 -11.31 2.37 2.52
N ASN A 104 -12.23 1.90 1.67
CA ASN A 104 -13.65 1.84 1.97
C ASN A 104 -13.95 0.80 3.05
N PHE A 105 -13.26 -0.34 3.02
CA PHE A 105 -13.35 -1.38 4.04
C PHE A 105 -12.93 -0.86 5.42
N ASP A 106 -11.86 -0.07 5.52
CA ASP A 106 -11.45 0.47 6.81
C ASP A 106 -12.45 1.52 7.34
N LYS A 107 -12.99 2.38 6.47
CA LYS A 107 -14.07 3.32 6.82
C LYS A 107 -15.33 2.61 7.30
N GLU A 108 -15.76 1.57 6.58
CA GLU A 108 -16.88 0.69 6.96
C GLU A 108 -16.63 0.03 8.32
N LYS A 109 -15.43 -0.50 8.56
CA LYS A 109 -15.04 -1.11 9.83
C LYS A 109 -15.14 -0.11 10.98
N GLN A 110 -14.63 1.12 10.82
CA GLN A 110 -14.74 2.15 11.85
C GLN A 110 -16.21 2.51 12.14
N ARG A 111 -17.04 2.61 11.09
CA ARG A 111 -18.49 2.86 11.25
C ARG A 111 -19.16 1.74 12.05
N ILE A 112 -18.88 0.47 11.73
CA ILE A 112 -19.43 -0.69 12.44
C ILE A 112 -19.01 -0.70 13.91
N LEU A 113 -17.73 -0.41 14.21
CA LEU A 113 -17.24 -0.30 15.60
C LEU A 113 -17.97 0.80 16.37
N ALA A 114 -18.17 1.97 15.76
CA ALA A 114 -18.93 3.06 16.37
C ALA A 114 -20.39 2.65 16.68
N HIS A 115 -21.03 1.88 15.80
CA HIS A 115 -22.35 1.32 16.06
C HIS A 115 -22.36 0.33 17.22
N PHE A 116 -21.36 -0.55 17.32
CA PHE A 116 -21.25 -1.47 18.45
C PHE A 116 -21.05 -0.73 19.79
N ASP A 117 -20.25 0.33 19.80
CA ASP A 117 -20.07 1.16 21.00
C ASP A 117 -21.36 1.89 21.40
N ALA A 118 -22.15 2.35 20.42
CA ALA A 118 -23.46 2.93 20.69
C ALA A 118 -24.41 1.90 21.30
N MET A 119 -24.51 0.70 20.72
CA MET A 119 -25.34 -0.39 21.28
C MET A 119 -24.91 -0.76 22.69
N LYS A 120 -23.60 -0.80 22.97
CA LYS A 120 -23.09 -1.08 24.32
C LYS A 120 -23.51 -0.01 25.32
N LYS A 121 -23.47 1.27 24.95
CA LYS A 121 -23.95 2.37 25.80
C LYS A 121 -25.46 2.28 26.03
N ASP A 122 -26.22 1.89 25.01
CA ASP A 122 -27.66 1.68 25.14
C ASP A 122 -27.97 0.52 26.10
N ILE A 123 -27.23 -0.60 26.01
CA ILE A 123 -27.33 -1.71 26.97
C ILE A 123 -27.02 -1.23 28.39
N GLN A 124 -25.92 -0.50 28.60
CA GLN A 124 -25.57 0.04 29.92
C GLN A 124 -26.63 0.99 30.49
N ARG A 125 -27.29 1.75 29.61
CA ARG A 125 -28.40 2.62 30.00
C ARG A 125 -29.60 1.79 30.44
N LEU A 126 -29.97 0.77 29.67
CA LEU A 126 -31.06 -0.14 30.03
C LEU A 126 -30.79 -0.88 31.34
N GLU A 127 -29.56 -1.36 31.56
CA GLU A 127 -29.15 -1.98 32.83
C GLU A 127 -29.32 -1.03 34.03
N ARG A 128 -28.93 0.24 33.87
CA ARG A 128 -29.10 1.26 34.92
C ARG A 128 -30.58 1.55 35.17
N ASP A 129 -31.37 1.67 34.11
CA ASP A 129 -32.81 1.95 34.23
C ASP A 129 -33.54 0.78 34.90
N LEU A 130 -33.17 -0.47 34.58
CA LEU A 130 -33.69 -1.68 35.25
C LEU A 130 -33.26 -1.77 36.72
N GLY A 131 -31.99 -1.51 37.04
CA GLY A 131 -31.50 -1.53 38.44
C GLY A 131 -32.17 -0.47 39.32
N LYS A 132 -32.50 0.70 38.76
CA LYS A 132 -33.29 1.73 39.46
C LYS A 132 -34.73 1.29 39.71
N ILE A 133 -35.34 0.59 38.76
CA ILE A 133 -36.70 0.05 38.92
C ILE A 133 -36.74 -1.01 40.04
N GLU A 134 -35.68 -1.80 40.23
CA GLU A 134 -35.60 -2.75 41.35
C GLU A 134 -35.51 -2.05 42.72
N GLU A 135 -34.81 -0.92 42.84
CA GLU A 135 -34.74 -0.15 44.10
C GLU A 135 -36.09 0.49 44.47
N ASP A 136 -36.81 1.06 43.49
CA ASP A 136 -38.12 1.69 43.70
C ASP A 136 -39.25 0.69 44.03
N LEU A 137 -39.04 -0.62 43.82
CA LEU A 137 -40.00 -1.70 44.13
C LEU A 137 -39.81 -2.31 45.52
N VAL A 138 -38.71 -1.99 46.22
CA VAL A 138 -38.35 -2.59 47.52
C VAL A 138 -38.60 -1.61 48.70
N GLU A 139 -38.91 -0.34 48.44
CA GLU A 139 -39.49 0.61 49.42
C GLU A 139 -41.02 0.51 49.52
#